data_AF-A0A7S1JM29-F1
#
_entry.id   AF-A0A7S1JM29-F1
#
_cell.length_a   1.000
_cell.length_b   1.000
_cell.length_c   1.000
_cell.angle_alpha   90.00
_cell.angle_beta   90.00
_cell.angle_gamma   90.00
#
_symmetry.space_group_name_H-M   'P 1'
#
loop_
_entity.id
_entity.type
_entity.pdbx_description
1 polymer ?
#
loop_
_entity_poly.entity_id
_entity_poly.type
_entity_poly.pdbx_seq_one_letter_code
_entity_poly.pdbx_strand_id
1 'polypeptide(L)'
;MEVPTAVPSGGVIKYVLRVQQQNYLYKALLYTLFVASFGAINMLVRPVRTTWSTQETMEDAFAKENLGGIYFDKTYYDIGTTDDIWRWMETVLLPVVLPDSLINDNDPRVFVRMANRIISPIRIRQVSVTEGSCGWPAEVDVQRPCWESFKNSIQASEDRVTLLNPYLRYEKRLPDLIGIDGYGYGYDYGHEAHILDIPLTNEGRFVYE
;
A
#
# COMPACT_ATOMS: atom_id res chain seq x y z
N MET A 1 70.39 -34.96 39.38
CA MET A 1 69.82 -34.92 38.01
C MET A 1 68.34 -35.21 38.13
N GLU A 2 67.59 -34.21 37.74
CA GLU A 2 66.15 -34.06 37.45
C GLU A 2 65.23 -35.28 37.63
N VAL A 3 64.22 -35.07 38.49
CA VAL A 3 63.01 -35.89 38.59
C VAL A 3 62.10 -35.54 37.41
N PRO A 4 61.69 -36.49 36.55
CA PRO A 4 60.71 -36.18 35.53
C PRO A 4 59.32 -36.10 36.19
N THR A 5 58.79 -34.88 36.30
CA THR A 5 57.40 -34.62 36.65
C THR A 5 56.51 -35.01 35.47
N ALA A 6 56.22 -36.30 35.34
CA ALA A 6 55.22 -36.81 34.40
C ALA A 6 53.82 -36.40 34.90
N VAL A 7 53.36 -35.22 34.49
CA VAL A 7 51.96 -34.82 34.64
C VAL A 7 51.12 -35.79 33.80
N PRO A 8 50.05 -36.40 34.34
CA PRO A 8 49.25 -37.37 33.61
C PRO A 8 48.50 -36.64 32.49
N SER A 9 49.05 -36.72 31.28
CA SER A 9 48.54 -36.08 30.06
C SER A 9 47.06 -36.39 29.80
N GLY A 10 46.61 -37.61 30.15
CA GLY A 10 45.21 -38.01 30.05
C GLY A 10 44.25 -37.27 31.00
N GLY A 11 44.72 -36.82 32.17
CA GLY A 11 43.92 -36.02 33.10
C GLY A 11 43.73 -34.59 32.59
N VAL A 12 44.79 -34.02 32.02
CA VAL A 12 44.77 -32.68 31.41
C VAL A 12 43.86 -32.64 30.18
N ILE A 13 43.93 -33.65 29.30
CA ILE A 13 43.06 -33.74 28.11
C ILE A 13 41.59 -33.85 28.51
N LYS A 14 41.25 -34.70 29.50
CA LYS A 14 39.87 -34.81 30.01
C LYS A 14 39.37 -33.50 30.62
N TYR A 15 40.24 -32.78 31.33
CA TYR A 15 39.91 -31.47 31.89
C TYR A 15 39.67 -30.42 30.79
N VAL A 16 40.54 -30.34 29.79
CA VAL A 16 40.40 -29.42 28.64
C VAL A 16 39.12 -29.72 27.85
N LEU A 17 38.82 -31.00 27.57
CA LEU A 17 37.58 -31.40 26.89
C LEU A 17 36.33 -31.03 27.71
N ARG A 18 36.37 -31.18 29.04
CA ARG A 18 35.27 -30.80 29.93
C ARG A 18 35.06 -29.29 29.97
N VAL A 19 36.13 -28.50 30.00
CA VAL A 19 36.07 -27.03 29.93
C VAL A 19 35.56 -26.56 28.58
N GLN A 20 36.00 -27.19 27.48
CA GLN A 20 35.48 -26.89 26.14
C GLN A 20 34.00 -27.23 26.02
N GLN A 21 33.57 -28.40 26.49
CA GLN A 21 32.16 -28.79 26.52
C GLN A 21 31.31 -27.81 27.34
N GLN A 22 31.78 -27.36 28.49
CA GLN A 22 31.10 -26.33 29.29
C GLN A 22 30.99 -24.99 28.55
N ASN A 23 32.03 -24.58 27.83
CA ASN A 23 32.00 -23.38 27.00
C ASN A 23 31.03 -23.49 25.82
N TYR A 24 30.95 -24.65 25.17
CA TYR A 24 29.97 -24.89 24.10
C TYR A 24 28.54 -24.93 24.65
N LEU A 25 28.33 -25.54 25.82
CA LEU A 25 27.03 -25.54 26.50
C LEU A 25 26.59 -24.10 26.82
N TYR A 26 27.48 -23.28 27.38
CA TYR A 26 27.19 -21.88 27.69
C TYR A 26 26.84 -21.07 26.45
N LYS A 27 27.61 -21.25 25.35
CA LYS A 27 27.32 -20.61 24.06
C LYS A 27 25.98 -21.07 23.48
N ALA A 28 25.67 -22.36 23.55
CA ALA A 28 24.39 -22.90 23.09
C ALA A 28 23.22 -22.34 23.92
N LEU A 29 23.38 -22.22 25.24
CA LEU A 29 22.38 -21.65 26.13
C LEU A 29 22.13 -20.17 25.84
N LEU A 30 23.19 -19.37 25.70
CA LEU A 30 23.09 -17.96 25.30
C LEU A 30 22.46 -17.80 23.92
N TYR A 31 22.85 -18.63 22.95
CA TYR A 31 22.28 -18.58 21.60
C TYR A 31 20.80 -18.97 21.60
N THR A 32 20.42 -19.98 22.38
CA THR A 32 19.02 -20.39 22.55
C THR A 32 18.21 -19.27 23.19
N LEU A 33 18.75 -18.62 24.22
CA LEU A 33 18.13 -17.47 24.87
C LEU A 33 17.99 -16.29 23.90
N PHE A 34 19.00 -16.03 23.07
CA PHE A 34 18.94 -15.03 22.01
C PHE A 34 17.83 -15.35 21.01
N VAL A 35 17.79 -16.57 20.45
CA VAL A 35 16.75 -16.97 19.48
C VAL A 35 15.36 -16.92 20.10
N ALA A 36 15.20 -17.36 21.35
CA ALA A 36 13.93 -17.29 22.07
C ALA A 36 13.49 -15.84 22.28
N SER A 37 14.39 -14.96 22.73
CA SER A 37 14.09 -13.54 22.91
C SER A 37 13.77 -12.85 21.59
N PHE A 38 14.51 -13.16 20.53
CA PHE A 38 14.26 -12.63 19.19
C PHE A 38 12.89 -13.10 18.66
N GLY A 39 12.56 -14.38 18.80
CA GLY A 39 11.26 -14.92 18.42
C GLY A 39 10.12 -14.28 19.20
N ALA A 40 10.27 -14.14 20.52
CA ALA A 40 9.29 -13.48 21.37
C ALA A 40 9.08 -12.01 21.01
N ILE A 41 10.16 -11.24 20.79
CA ILE A 41 10.09 -9.84 20.36
C ILE A 41 9.36 -9.75 19.02
N ASN A 42 9.68 -10.59 18.04
CA ASN A 42 9.00 -10.54 16.74
C ASN A 42 7.51 -10.88 16.85
N MET A 43 7.12 -11.85 17.68
CA MET A 43 5.72 -12.20 17.91
C MET A 43 4.94 -11.10 18.65
N LEU A 44 5.59 -10.38 19.57
CA LEU A 44 4.95 -9.28 20.32
C LEU A 44 4.88 -7.98 19.52
N VAL A 45 5.93 -7.64 18.78
CA VAL A 45 6.01 -6.41 17.99
C VAL A 45 5.10 -6.49 16.76
N ARG A 46 4.92 -7.68 16.18
CA ARG A 46 4.10 -7.89 14.99
C ARG A 46 3.01 -8.92 15.27
N PRO A 47 1.84 -8.50 15.76
CA PRO A 47 0.71 -9.41 15.91
C PRO A 47 0.16 -9.78 14.52
N VAL A 48 0.71 -10.84 13.93
CA VAL A 48 0.42 -11.25 12.54
C VAL A 48 -1.06 -11.54 12.34
N ARG A 49 -1.70 -12.24 13.28
CA ARG A 49 -3.11 -12.66 13.14
C ARG A 49 -4.08 -11.48 13.07
N THR A 50 -3.94 -10.51 13.97
CA THR A 50 -4.83 -9.33 13.99
C THR A 50 -4.57 -8.43 12.80
N THR A 51 -3.30 -8.24 12.43
CA THR A 51 -2.92 -7.45 11.25
C THR A 51 -3.48 -8.08 9.98
N TRP A 52 -3.31 -9.39 9.81
CA TRP A 52 -3.85 -10.14 8.67
C TRP A 52 -5.36 -10.01 8.56
N SER A 53 -6.09 -10.29 9.65
CA SER A 53 -7.55 -10.18 9.66
C SER A 53 -8.04 -8.76 9.36
N THR A 54 -7.32 -7.74 9.83
CA THR A 54 -7.63 -6.33 9.53
C THR A 54 -7.36 -5.98 8.07
N GLN A 55 -6.30 -6.53 7.46
CA GLN A 55 -6.01 -6.36 6.04
C GLN A 55 -7.02 -7.10 5.15
N GLU A 56 -7.37 -8.33 5.51
CA GLU A 56 -8.34 -9.15 4.79
C GLU A 56 -9.73 -8.49 4.78
N THR A 57 -10.19 -7.99 5.94
CA THR A 57 -11.47 -7.24 6.01
C THR A 57 -11.47 -5.97 5.16
N MET A 58 -10.33 -5.31 5.00
CA MET A 58 -10.17 -4.16 4.10
C MET A 58 -10.18 -4.56 2.63
N GLU A 59 -9.46 -5.63 2.28
CA GLU A 59 -9.47 -6.18 0.94
C GLU A 59 -10.87 -6.63 0.53
N ASP A 60 -11.59 -7.29 1.44
CA ASP A 60 -12.96 -7.71 1.23
C ASP A 60 -13.92 -6.52 1.11
N ALA A 61 -13.64 -5.38 1.76
CA ALA A 61 -14.45 -4.17 1.64
C ALA A 61 -14.29 -3.47 0.28
N PHE A 62 -13.06 -3.39 -0.24
CA PHE A 62 -12.76 -2.55 -1.40
C PHE A 62 -12.51 -3.33 -2.67
N ALA A 63 -11.86 -4.49 -2.59
CA ALA A 63 -11.38 -5.21 -3.76
C ALA A 63 -12.28 -6.38 -4.16
N LYS A 64 -12.82 -7.13 -3.19
CA LYS A 64 -13.64 -8.34 -3.47
C LYS A 64 -15.14 -8.08 -3.45
N GLU A 65 -15.57 -6.90 -3.04
CA GLU A 65 -16.99 -6.52 -3.07
C GLU A 65 -17.51 -6.50 -4.52
N ASN A 66 -18.73 -6.99 -4.73
CA ASN A 66 -19.32 -7.08 -6.05
C ASN A 66 -19.77 -5.69 -6.52
N LEU A 67 -19.31 -5.29 -7.71
CA LEU A 67 -19.68 -4.04 -8.38
C LEU A 67 -21.17 -4.00 -8.78
N GLY A 68 -21.86 -5.13 -8.66
CA GLY A 68 -23.20 -5.35 -9.15
C GLY A 68 -23.14 -5.73 -10.62
N GLY A 69 -23.78 -6.84 -10.97
CA GLY A 69 -23.90 -7.33 -12.33
C GLY A 69 -25.05 -8.32 -12.37
N ILE A 70 -25.89 -8.27 -13.39
CA ILE A 70 -27.06 -9.15 -13.47
C ILE A 70 -26.63 -10.59 -13.81
N TYR A 71 -25.49 -10.76 -14.48
CA TYR A 71 -25.09 -12.03 -15.10
C TYR A 71 -23.74 -12.59 -14.61
N PHE A 72 -22.88 -11.76 -14.02
CA PHE A 72 -21.59 -12.18 -13.49
C PHE A 72 -21.19 -11.27 -12.32
N ASP A 73 -20.57 -11.88 -11.32
CA ASP A 73 -19.94 -11.15 -10.22
C ASP A 73 -18.68 -10.49 -10.76
N LYS A 74 -18.63 -9.17 -10.66
CA LYS A 74 -17.48 -8.38 -11.10
C LYS A 74 -16.91 -7.68 -9.89
N THR A 75 -15.61 -7.81 -9.67
CA THR A 75 -14.92 -7.20 -8.53
C THR A 75 -13.95 -6.12 -9.00
N TYR A 76 -13.22 -5.49 -8.08
CA TYR A 76 -12.16 -4.54 -8.44
C TYR A 76 -11.09 -5.18 -9.36
N TYR A 77 -10.81 -6.47 -9.15
CA TYR A 77 -9.83 -7.22 -9.94
C TYR A 77 -10.26 -7.43 -11.40
N ASP A 78 -11.54 -7.28 -11.69
CA ASP A 78 -12.13 -7.53 -13.02
C ASP A 78 -12.42 -6.23 -13.80
N ILE A 79 -11.97 -5.07 -13.29
CA ILE A 79 -12.13 -3.78 -13.95
C ILE A 79 -11.41 -3.81 -15.30
N GLY A 80 -12.15 -3.56 -16.38
CA GLY A 80 -11.63 -3.55 -17.74
C GLY A 80 -11.94 -2.28 -18.54
N THR A 81 -12.86 -1.46 -18.05
CA THR A 81 -13.31 -0.23 -18.72
C THR A 81 -13.36 0.94 -17.75
N THR A 82 -13.36 2.17 -18.28
CA THR A 82 -13.51 3.38 -17.47
C THR A 82 -14.84 3.41 -16.72
N ASP A 83 -15.91 2.90 -17.33
CA ASP A 83 -17.24 2.82 -16.70
C ASP A 83 -17.24 1.89 -15.47
N ASP A 84 -16.44 0.82 -15.50
CA ASP A 84 -16.28 -0.06 -14.34
C ASP A 84 -15.59 0.65 -13.17
N ILE A 85 -14.65 1.55 -13.45
CA ILE A 85 -13.98 2.35 -12.41
C ILE A 85 -14.97 3.30 -11.76
N TRP A 86 -15.78 4.02 -12.56
CA TRP A 86 -16.85 4.88 -12.03
C TRP A 86 -17.85 4.08 -11.21
N ARG A 87 -18.28 2.93 -11.72
CA ARG A 87 -19.17 2.03 -11.01
C ARG A 87 -18.59 1.57 -9.68
N TRP A 88 -17.32 1.15 -9.64
CA TRP A 88 -16.64 0.79 -8.40
C TRP A 88 -16.58 1.95 -7.41
N MET A 89 -16.31 3.16 -7.89
CA MET A 89 -16.32 4.34 -7.01
C MET A 89 -17.70 4.57 -6.39
N GLU A 90 -18.75 4.48 -7.18
CA GLU A 90 -20.13 4.75 -6.74
C GLU A 90 -20.74 3.64 -5.88
N THR A 91 -20.47 2.37 -6.19
CA THR A 91 -21.12 1.23 -5.53
C THR A 91 -20.32 0.63 -4.38
N VAL A 92 -18.99 0.80 -4.39
CA VAL A 92 -18.09 0.20 -3.39
C VAL A 92 -17.34 1.29 -2.62
N LEU A 93 -16.50 2.09 -3.27
CA LEU A 93 -15.61 3.03 -2.57
C LEU A 93 -16.39 4.04 -1.73
N LEU A 94 -17.32 4.78 -2.36
CA LEU A 94 -18.07 5.83 -1.69
C LEU A 94 -18.96 5.26 -0.59
N PRO A 95 -19.77 4.20 -0.76
CA PRO A 95 -20.60 3.68 0.33
C PRO A 95 -19.81 3.09 1.51
N VAL A 96 -18.65 2.47 1.24
CA VAL A 96 -17.79 1.91 2.30
C VAL A 96 -17.11 3.00 3.12
N VAL A 97 -16.75 4.11 2.47
CA VAL A 97 -16.11 5.27 3.09
C VAL A 97 -17.14 6.25 3.68
N LEU A 98 -18.33 6.33 3.10
CA LEU A 98 -19.43 7.26 3.41
C LEU A 98 -20.70 6.48 3.78
N PRO A 99 -20.69 5.59 4.79
CA PRO A 99 -21.91 4.87 5.13
C PRO A 99 -22.95 5.86 5.68
N ASP A 100 -24.15 5.86 5.08
CA ASP A 100 -25.28 6.74 5.43
C ASP A 100 -25.66 6.66 6.93
N SER A 101 -25.35 5.54 7.59
CA SER A 101 -25.62 5.33 9.01
C SER A 101 -24.76 6.19 9.95
N LEU A 102 -23.59 6.67 9.52
CA LEU A 102 -22.72 7.52 10.33
C LEU A 102 -22.98 9.03 10.13
N ILE A 103 -23.82 9.39 9.17
CA ILE A 103 -24.21 10.80 8.91
C ILE A 103 -25.30 11.25 9.90
N ASN A 104 -26.10 10.31 10.44
CA ASN A 104 -27.23 10.61 11.32
C ASN A 104 -26.93 10.48 12.84
N ASP A 105 -25.80 9.88 13.21
CA ASP A 105 -25.38 9.79 14.61
C ASP A 105 -24.42 10.93 14.96
N ASN A 106 -24.55 11.49 16.16
CA ASN A 106 -23.72 12.60 16.66
C ASN A 106 -22.21 12.28 16.79
N ASP A 107 -21.74 11.09 16.37
CA ASP A 107 -20.33 10.71 16.36
C ASP A 107 -19.67 11.16 15.05
N PRO A 108 -18.70 12.09 15.07
CA PRO A 108 -18.06 12.59 13.85
C PRO A 108 -17.12 11.59 13.16
N ARG A 109 -16.88 10.42 13.74
CA ARG A 109 -15.83 9.52 13.29
C ARG A 109 -16.36 8.55 12.23
N VAL A 110 -15.76 8.61 11.05
CA VAL A 110 -16.01 7.64 9.98
C VAL A 110 -15.14 6.39 10.18
N PHE A 111 -15.80 5.23 10.27
CA PHE A 111 -15.15 3.93 10.41
C PHE A 111 -15.46 3.03 9.21
N VAL A 112 -14.43 2.47 8.60
CA VAL A 112 -14.54 1.42 7.59
C VAL A 112 -14.76 0.08 8.30
N ARG A 113 -15.86 -0.61 7.94
CA ARG A 113 -16.31 -1.87 8.54
C ARG A 113 -16.25 -1.88 10.08
N MET A 114 -16.55 -0.74 10.72
CA MET A 114 -16.56 -0.55 12.19
C MET A 114 -15.23 -0.79 12.92
N ALA A 115 -14.12 -1.03 12.20
CA ALA A 115 -12.83 -1.39 12.79
C ALA A 115 -11.75 -0.31 12.59
N ASN A 116 -11.74 0.35 11.43
CA ASN A 116 -10.66 1.26 11.05
C ASN A 116 -11.17 2.67 10.84
N ARG A 117 -10.55 3.64 11.51
CA ARG A 117 -10.91 5.05 11.38
C ARG A 117 -10.21 5.69 10.18
N ILE A 118 -10.95 6.48 9.42
CA ILE A 118 -10.37 7.38 8.41
C ILE A 118 -9.78 8.61 9.13
N ILE A 119 -8.50 8.87 8.92
CA ILE A 119 -7.74 9.93 9.61
C ILE A 119 -7.37 11.12 8.72
N SER A 120 -7.49 10.98 7.39
CA SER A 120 -7.11 12.00 6.41
C SER A 120 -8.02 11.95 5.20
N PRO A 121 -8.22 13.10 4.50
CA PRO A 121 -8.99 13.15 3.26
C PRO A 121 -8.54 12.07 2.27
N ILE A 122 -9.51 11.50 1.55
CA ILE A 122 -9.21 10.60 0.43
C ILE A 122 -8.81 11.46 -0.75
N ARG A 123 -7.61 11.22 -1.29
CA ARG A 123 -7.09 11.91 -2.45
C ARG A 123 -7.20 11.03 -3.69
N ILE A 124 -7.95 11.48 -4.69
CA ILE A 124 -7.92 10.93 -6.03
C ILE A 124 -6.82 11.66 -6.80
N ARG A 125 -5.88 10.90 -7.38
CA ARG A 125 -4.80 11.43 -8.23
C ARG A 125 -5.00 10.90 -9.64
N GLN A 126 -4.93 11.78 -10.62
CA GLN A 126 -5.02 11.44 -12.03
C GLN A 126 -3.87 12.07 -12.80
N VAL A 127 -3.19 11.25 -13.59
CA VAL A 127 -2.18 11.68 -14.55
C VAL A 127 -2.79 11.60 -15.94
N SER A 128 -2.56 12.64 -16.75
CA SER A 128 -3.10 12.76 -18.09
C SER A 128 -2.03 13.22 -19.07
N VAL A 129 -2.24 12.92 -20.33
CA VAL A 129 -1.34 13.25 -21.44
C VAL A 129 -1.93 14.40 -22.25
N THR A 130 -1.10 15.28 -22.79
CA THR A 130 -1.54 16.38 -23.65
C THR A 130 -2.21 15.89 -24.93
N GLU A 131 -3.28 16.57 -25.33
CA GLU A 131 -3.99 16.34 -26.59
C GLU A 131 -3.03 16.54 -27.79
N GLY A 132 -3.07 15.63 -28.77
CA GLY A 132 -2.20 15.72 -29.95
C GLY A 132 -0.74 15.34 -29.68
N SER A 133 -0.47 14.63 -28.59
CA SER A 133 0.87 14.17 -28.20
C SER A 133 1.49 13.16 -29.15
N CYS A 134 0.68 12.43 -29.92
CA CYS A 134 1.23 11.48 -30.86
C CYS A 134 1.79 12.21 -32.09
N GLY A 135 3.04 11.88 -32.44
CA GLY A 135 3.80 12.51 -33.52
C GLY A 135 3.32 12.15 -34.94
N TRP A 136 2.01 12.05 -35.17
CA TRP A 136 1.45 11.80 -36.49
C TRP A 136 1.65 13.02 -37.41
N PRO A 137 1.90 12.81 -38.72
CA PRO A 137 1.97 13.89 -39.69
C PRO A 137 0.68 14.74 -39.69
N ALA A 138 0.82 16.02 -40.02
CA ALA A 138 -0.30 16.98 -40.01
C ALA A 138 -1.42 16.67 -41.03
N GLU A 139 -1.17 15.76 -41.96
CA GLU A 139 -2.02 15.46 -43.11
C GLU A 139 -3.09 14.38 -42.83
N VAL A 140 -3.04 13.70 -41.68
CA VAL A 140 -3.99 12.64 -41.31
C VAL A 140 -4.98 13.16 -40.26
N ASP A 141 -6.10 13.71 -40.73
CA ASP A 141 -7.12 14.35 -39.88
C ASP A 141 -8.02 13.34 -39.14
N VAL A 142 -8.05 12.10 -39.61
CA VAL A 142 -8.97 11.05 -39.12
C VAL A 142 -8.62 10.53 -37.72
N GLN A 143 -7.43 10.86 -37.21
CA GLN A 143 -6.89 10.33 -35.95
C GLN A 143 -6.80 11.37 -34.83
N ARG A 144 -7.41 12.56 -35.01
CA ARG A 144 -7.37 13.66 -34.03
C ARG A 144 -8.72 13.77 -33.29
N PRO A 145 -8.73 14.01 -31.97
CA PRO A 145 -7.57 14.08 -31.07
C PRO A 145 -6.92 12.73 -30.82
N CYS A 146 -5.62 12.75 -30.51
CA CYS A 146 -4.82 11.56 -30.27
C CYS A 146 -4.02 11.71 -28.97
N TRP A 147 -3.76 10.59 -28.28
CA TRP A 147 -2.95 10.53 -27.06
C TRP A 147 -1.90 9.42 -27.16
N GLU A 148 -0.64 9.75 -26.92
CA GLU A 148 0.45 8.78 -26.84
C GLU A 148 0.50 8.10 -25.45
N SER A 149 1.19 6.97 -25.35
CA SER A 149 1.58 6.37 -24.06
C SER A 149 2.30 7.39 -23.17
N PHE A 150 1.99 7.34 -21.87
CA PHE A 150 2.48 8.31 -20.91
C PHE A 150 4.01 8.48 -20.92
N LYS A 151 4.46 9.74 -20.92
CA LYS A 151 5.84 10.16 -20.62
C LYS A 151 5.79 11.48 -19.87
N ASN A 152 6.74 11.70 -18.97
CA ASN A 152 6.83 12.96 -18.21
C ASN A 152 6.91 14.20 -19.13
N SER A 153 7.51 14.09 -20.32
CA SER A 153 7.64 15.21 -21.27
C SER A 153 6.33 15.62 -21.95
N ILE A 154 5.31 14.77 -21.94
CA ILE A 154 4.01 15.01 -22.58
C ILE A 154 2.86 15.00 -21.56
N GLN A 155 3.19 15.05 -20.27
CA GLN A 155 2.21 15.13 -19.21
C GLN A 155 1.46 16.45 -19.30
N ALA A 156 0.13 16.38 -19.24
CA ALA A 156 -0.69 17.58 -19.22
C ALA A 156 -0.56 18.28 -17.87
N SER A 157 -0.11 19.54 -17.91
CA SER A 157 0.14 20.35 -16.71
C SER A 157 -0.82 21.51 -16.48
N GLU A 158 -1.66 21.91 -17.46
CA GLU A 158 -2.56 23.07 -17.34
C GLU A 158 -3.96 22.94 -18.00
N ASP A 159 -4.95 23.34 -17.18
CA ASP A 159 -6.12 24.22 -17.35
C ASP A 159 -7.43 23.86 -18.02
N ARG A 160 -7.54 22.96 -18.99
CA ARG A 160 -8.89 22.73 -19.55
C ARG A 160 -9.85 22.13 -18.50
N VAL A 161 -9.35 21.32 -17.59
CA VAL A 161 -10.18 20.62 -16.58
C VAL A 161 -10.22 21.38 -15.25
N THR A 162 -9.12 22.00 -14.83
CA THR A 162 -9.05 22.84 -13.62
C THR A 162 -9.97 24.06 -13.71
N LEU A 163 -10.14 24.64 -14.91
CA LEU A 163 -11.09 25.75 -15.14
C LEU A 163 -12.57 25.30 -15.02
N LEU A 164 -12.85 24.01 -15.23
CA LEU A 164 -14.21 23.46 -15.21
C LEU A 164 -14.63 22.96 -13.83
N ASN A 165 -13.68 22.69 -12.92
CA ASN A 165 -13.98 22.21 -11.59
C ASN A 165 -13.03 22.85 -10.55
N PRO A 166 -13.53 23.73 -9.67
CA PRO A 166 -12.71 24.43 -8.67
C PRO A 166 -12.10 23.50 -7.61
N TYR A 167 -12.61 22.26 -7.47
CA TYR A 167 -12.08 21.27 -6.55
C TYR A 167 -10.92 20.46 -7.13
N LEU A 168 -10.76 20.48 -8.46
CA LEU A 168 -9.62 19.87 -9.12
C LEU A 168 -8.46 20.86 -9.11
N ARG A 169 -7.27 20.40 -8.75
CA ARG A 169 -6.05 21.23 -8.82
C ARG A 169 -4.89 20.44 -9.39
N TYR A 170 -3.96 21.13 -10.04
CA TYR A 170 -2.71 20.52 -10.50
C TYR A 170 -1.59 20.78 -9.49
N GLU A 171 -0.89 19.72 -9.06
CA GLU A 171 0.19 19.83 -8.06
C GLU A 171 1.45 19.11 -8.54
N LYS A 172 2.61 19.76 -8.37
CA LYS A 172 3.91 19.35 -8.93
C LYS A 172 4.86 18.65 -7.93
N ARG A 173 4.47 18.57 -6.66
CA ARG A 173 5.34 18.10 -5.56
C ARG A 173 4.67 17.00 -4.75
N LEU A 174 4.19 15.99 -5.45
CA LEU A 174 3.54 14.83 -4.85
C LEU A 174 4.51 13.65 -4.74
N PRO A 175 4.25 12.69 -3.84
CA PRO A 175 4.98 11.42 -3.84
C PRO A 175 4.88 10.70 -5.19
N ASP A 176 5.86 9.86 -5.49
CA ASP A 176 5.89 9.02 -6.69
C ASP A 176 4.59 8.26 -6.88
N LEU A 177 4.01 8.36 -8.07
CA LEU A 177 2.91 7.52 -8.50
C LEU A 177 3.48 6.37 -9.33
N ILE A 178 3.58 5.19 -8.72
CA ILE A 178 4.07 3.99 -9.39
C ILE A 178 2.89 3.09 -9.67
N GLY A 179 2.57 2.87 -10.95
CA GLY A 179 1.60 1.86 -11.34
C GLY A 179 2.28 0.53 -11.51
N ILE A 180 1.76 -0.52 -10.87
CA ILE A 180 2.28 -1.88 -10.97
C ILE A 180 1.40 -2.61 -11.98
N ASP A 181 1.99 -3.11 -13.07
CA ASP A 181 1.27 -3.98 -13.99
C ASP A 181 1.06 -5.39 -13.40
N GLY A 182 0.26 -6.22 -14.07
CA GLY A 182 0.02 -7.61 -13.64
C GLY A 182 1.26 -8.50 -13.59
N TYR A 183 2.43 -8.02 -14.02
CA TYR A 183 3.72 -8.71 -14.01
C TYR A 183 4.72 -8.11 -13.00
N GLY A 184 4.32 -7.10 -12.23
CA GLY A 184 5.17 -6.46 -11.23
C GLY A 184 6.11 -5.39 -11.78
N TYR A 185 5.99 -5.01 -13.07
CA TYR A 185 6.73 -3.89 -13.62
C TYR A 185 6.04 -2.58 -13.25
N GLY A 186 6.78 -1.74 -12.54
CA GLY A 186 6.36 -0.39 -12.17
C GLY A 186 6.53 0.57 -13.34
N TYR A 187 5.46 1.18 -13.82
CA TYR A 187 5.55 2.42 -14.59
C TYR A 187 5.55 3.60 -13.63
N ASP A 188 6.58 4.43 -13.74
CA ASP A 188 6.71 5.67 -12.99
C ASP A 188 5.91 6.78 -13.69
N TYR A 189 4.85 7.25 -13.02
CA TYR A 189 4.00 8.35 -13.47
C TYR A 189 4.43 9.71 -12.87
N GLY A 190 5.57 9.75 -12.18
CA GLY A 190 6.23 10.95 -11.68
C GLY A 190 5.59 11.55 -10.42
N HIS A 191 5.92 12.83 -10.18
CA HIS A 191 5.60 13.59 -8.97
C HIS A 191 4.51 14.66 -9.19
N GLU A 192 3.94 14.73 -10.39
CA GLU A 192 2.96 15.76 -10.76
C GLU A 192 1.64 15.09 -11.12
N ALA A 193 0.50 15.66 -10.74
CA ALA A 193 -0.81 15.12 -11.08
C ALA A 193 -1.93 16.14 -10.89
N HIS A 194 -3.07 15.89 -11.54
CA HIS A 194 -4.34 16.47 -11.13
C HIS A 194 -4.84 15.74 -9.90
N ILE A 195 -5.29 16.47 -8.89
CA ILE A 195 -5.74 15.92 -7.63
C ILE A 195 -7.09 16.48 -7.22
N LEU A 196 -7.91 15.59 -6.67
CA LEU A 196 -9.19 15.89 -6.05
C LEU A 196 -9.14 15.31 -4.64
N ASP A 197 -9.23 16.18 -3.64
CA ASP A 197 -9.37 15.75 -2.25
C ASP A 197 -10.85 15.70 -1.92
N ILE A 198 -11.34 14.53 -1.53
CA ILE A 198 -12.70 14.39 -1.00
C ILE A 198 -12.65 14.94 0.43
N PRO A 199 -13.29 16.10 0.69
CA PRO A 199 -13.03 16.88 1.88
C PRO A 199 -13.45 16.12 3.14
N LEU A 200 -12.53 16.06 4.11
CA LEU A 200 -12.86 15.67 5.48
C LEU A 200 -12.78 16.88 6.40
N THR A 201 -13.76 17.05 7.30
CA THR A 201 -13.66 17.92 8.46
C THR A 201 -12.52 17.43 9.36
N ASN A 202 -12.05 18.31 10.24
CA ASN A 202 -10.99 18.01 11.22
C ASN A 202 -11.33 16.84 12.17
N GLU A 203 -12.58 16.38 12.19
CA GLU A 203 -13.03 15.26 13.00
C GLU A 203 -13.12 13.93 12.20
N GLY A 204 -12.95 14.00 10.87
CA GLY A 204 -13.07 12.88 9.94
C GLY A 204 -14.46 12.73 9.30
N ARG A 205 -15.28 13.79 9.27
CA ARG A 205 -16.58 13.81 8.56
C ARG A 205 -16.41 14.30 7.13
N PHE A 206 -17.27 13.97 6.20
CA PHE A 206 -17.22 14.60 4.88
C PHE A 206 -17.94 15.95 4.85
N VAL A 207 -17.36 16.93 4.15
CA VAL A 207 -18.01 18.23 3.93
C VAL A 207 -18.84 18.13 2.66
N TYR A 208 -20.17 18.20 2.81
CA TYR A 208 -21.09 18.40 1.70
C TYR A 208 -21.36 19.90 1.60
N GLU A 209 -20.92 20.54 0.52
CA GLU A 209 -21.39 21.87 0.10
C GLU A 209 -22.47 21.73 -0.97
#